data_AF-F0Z6E8-F1
#
_entry.id   AF-F0Z6E8-F1
#
_cell.length_a   1.000
_cell.length_b   1.000
_cell.length_c   1.000
_cell.angle_alpha   90.00
_cell.angle_beta   90.00
_cell.angle_gamma   90.00
#
_symmetry.space_group_name_H-M   'P 1'
#
loop_
_entity.id
_entity.type
_entity.pdbx_description
1 polymer ?
#
loop_
_entity_poly.entity_id
_entity_poly.type
_entity_poly.pdbx_seq_one_letter_code
_entity_poly.pdbx_strand_id
1 'polypeptide(L)'
;MRFLLVLLVAFLALFTGSATAGHVKCEMCEYVIHSATDLIKQNFTTTEIVSNLEHACKFLPHKWTPTCQTVVDVYGLTIISQIINHETPDTICKQIKMCPKNKLIRTEEEKPAMLGFHWKHHHGHNPLKKFECRACDYAVKSAEKHILSGQNTADVERYVDQECNNFEIHEAIHICKKVIHESVNKIVTEIKKHETPGNVCKHTLHMC
;
A
#
# COMPACT_ATOMS: atom_id res chain seq x y z
N MET A 1 -1.96 18.53 -48.81
CA MET A 1 -2.99 17.55 -48.35
C MET A 1 -2.53 16.72 -47.14
N ARG A 2 -1.29 16.19 -47.09
CA ARG A 2 -0.76 15.45 -45.92
C ARG A 2 -0.69 16.26 -44.61
N PHE A 3 -0.35 17.55 -44.66
CA PHE A 3 -0.28 18.41 -43.46
C PHE A 3 -1.65 18.68 -42.80
N LEU A 4 -2.73 18.72 -43.57
CA LEU A 4 -4.09 18.90 -43.05
C LEU A 4 -4.57 17.64 -42.29
N LEU A 5 -4.18 16.46 -42.75
CA LEU A 5 -4.47 15.19 -42.06
C LEU A 5 -3.72 15.07 -40.72
N VAL A 6 -2.46 15.53 -40.68
CA VAL A 6 -1.66 15.52 -39.43
C VAL A 6 -2.24 16.45 -38.37
N LEU A 7 -2.72 17.64 -38.77
CA LEU A 7 -3.36 18.57 -37.83
C LEU A 7 -4.72 18.07 -37.33
N LEU A 8 -5.51 17.37 -38.17
CA LEU A 8 -6.77 16.73 -37.78
C LEU A 8 -6.54 15.60 -36.76
N VAL A 9 -5.51 14.78 -36.97
CA VAL A 9 -5.16 13.70 -36.03
C VAL A 9 -4.60 14.27 -34.72
N ALA A 10 -3.81 15.35 -34.77
CA ALA A 10 -3.34 16.04 -33.58
C ALA A 10 -4.50 16.68 -32.78
N PHE A 11 -5.48 17.28 -33.47
CA PHE A 11 -6.68 17.84 -32.82
C PHE A 11 -7.54 16.74 -32.18
N LEU A 12 -7.70 15.58 -32.82
CA LEU A 12 -8.43 14.45 -32.25
C LEU A 12 -7.71 13.81 -31.06
N ALA A 13 -6.37 13.75 -31.07
CA ALA A 13 -5.57 13.23 -29.97
C ALA A 13 -5.55 14.16 -28.73
N LEU A 14 -5.85 15.45 -28.88
CA LEU A 14 -5.93 16.41 -27.77
C LEU A 14 -7.20 16.25 -26.91
N PHE A 15 -8.24 15.56 -27.40
CA PHE A 15 -9.50 15.38 -26.66
C PHE A 15 -9.64 14.03 -25.93
N THR A 16 -8.75 13.06 -26.15
CA THR A 16 -8.90 11.70 -25.61
C THR A 16 -8.20 11.45 -24.26
N GLY A 17 -7.68 12.48 -23.59
CA GLY A 17 -6.81 12.33 -22.41
C GLY A 17 -7.45 12.36 -21.01
N SER A 18 -8.77 12.59 -20.84
CA SER A 18 -9.32 12.96 -19.52
C SER A 18 -10.11 11.87 -18.76
N ALA A 19 -10.58 10.81 -19.42
CA ALA A 19 -11.50 9.86 -18.78
C ALA A 19 -10.83 8.92 -17.75
N THR A 20 -9.60 8.49 -18.01
CA THR A 20 -8.87 7.52 -17.16
C THR A 20 -8.30 8.17 -15.88
N ALA A 21 -7.85 9.41 -15.96
CA ALA A 21 -7.31 10.15 -14.81
C ALA A 21 -8.38 10.50 -13.76
N GLY A 22 -9.63 10.72 -14.18
CA GLY A 22 -10.76 10.94 -13.27
C GLY A 22 -11.17 9.69 -12.50
N HIS A 23 -11.13 8.52 -13.16
CA HIS A 23 -11.45 7.24 -12.53
C HIS A 23 -10.47 6.89 -11.41
N VAL A 24 -9.17 7.00 -11.69
CA VAL A 24 -8.09 6.77 -10.72
C VAL A 24 -8.22 7.62 -9.45
N LYS A 25 -8.53 8.92 -9.62
CA LYS A 25 -8.67 9.85 -8.49
C LYS A 25 -9.85 9.48 -7.61
N CYS A 26 -10.95 9.06 -8.23
CA CYS A 26 -12.14 8.61 -7.53
C CYS A 26 -11.86 7.35 -6.71
N GLU A 27 -11.20 6.35 -7.30
CA GLU A 27 -10.80 5.13 -6.59
C GLU A 27 -9.86 5.41 -5.41
N MET A 28 -8.91 6.34 -5.57
CA MET A 28 -7.99 6.70 -4.49
C MET A 28 -8.72 7.38 -3.32
N CYS A 29 -9.65 8.27 -3.62
CA CYS A 29 -10.48 8.89 -2.61
C CYS A 29 -11.31 7.85 -1.85
N GLU A 30 -11.98 6.94 -2.57
CA GLU A 30 -12.76 5.87 -1.95
C GLU A 30 -11.86 5.00 -1.05
N TYR A 31 -10.65 4.65 -1.49
CA TYR A 31 -9.68 3.88 -0.70
C TYR A 31 -9.32 4.57 0.63
N VAL A 32 -9.02 5.87 0.60
CA VAL A 32 -8.66 6.64 1.82
C VAL A 32 -9.85 6.70 2.78
N ILE A 33 -11.07 6.92 2.28
CA ILE A 33 -12.27 7.00 3.12
C ILE A 33 -12.56 5.67 3.82
N HIS A 34 -12.46 4.55 3.10
CA HIS A 34 -12.68 3.23 3.70
C HIS A 34 -11.63 2.95 4.79
N SER A 35 -10.35 3.25 4.49
CA SER A 35 -9.25 3.09 5.45
C SER A 35 -9.46 3.96 6.70
N ALA A 36 -9.84 5.22 6.52
CA ALA A 36 -10.14 6.14 7.62
C ALA A 36 -11.32 5.64 8.47
N THR A 37 -12.38 5.14 7.82
CA THR A 37 -13.56 4.58 8.49
C THR A 37 -13.19 3.41 9.41
N ASP A 38 -12.31 2.51 8.95
CA ASP A 38 -11.88 1.37 9.74
C ASP A 38 -10.99 1.75 10.93
N LEU A 39 -10.18 2.81 10.78
CA LEU A 39 -9.38 3.35 11.89
C LEU A 39 -10.27 4.08 12.91
N ILE A 40 -11.28 4.82 12.47
CA ILE A 40 -12.28 5.45 13.36
C ILE A 40 -13.00 4.39 14.20
N LYS A 41 -13.43 3.27 13.60
CA LYS A 41 -14.07 2.16 14.31
C LYS A 41 -13.18 1.50 15.35
N GLN A 42 -11.86 1.64 15.22
CA GLN A 42 -10.86 1.15 16.17
C GLN A 42 -10.53 2.18 17.28
N ASN A 43 -11.24 3.32 17.33
CA ASN A 43 -11.05 4.41 18.29
C ASN A 43 -9.66 5.08 18.22
N PHE A 44 -9.03 5.11 17.05
CA PHE A 44 -7.84 5.94 16.84
C PHE A 44 -8.21 7.43 16.88
N THR A 45 -7.31 8.26 17.43
CA THR A 45 -7.42 9.71 17.39
C THR A 45 -7.23 10.23 15.96
N THR A 46 -7.70 11.44 15.67
CA THR A 46 -7.55 12.07 14.34
C THR A 46 -6.09 12.08 13.87
N THR A 47 -5.16 12.41 14.76
CA THR A 47 -3.72 12.44 14.44
C THR A 47 -3.18 11.04 14.12
N GLU A 48 -3.59 10.02 14.88
CA GLU A 48 -3.21 8.65 14.60
C GLU A 48 -3.82 8.15 13.28
N ILE A 49 -5.06 8.52 12.97
CA ILE A 49 -5.70 8.17 11.70
C ILE A 49 -4.91 8.75 10.53
N VAL A 50 -4.59 10.05 10.56
CA VAL A 50 -3.81 10.70 9.50
C VAL A 50 -2.44 10.03 9.35
N SER A 51 -1.72 9.80 10.45
CA SER A 51 -0.41 9.13 10.44
C SER A 51 -0.49 7.71 9.85
N ASN A 52 -1.51 6.93 10.20
CA ASN A 52 -1.71 5.60 9.63
C ASN A 52 -2.04 5.65 8.13
N LEU A 53 -2.81 6.65 7.67
CA LEU A 53 -3.11 6.85 6.26
C LEU A 53 -1.88 7.29 5.46
N GLU A 54 -1.10 8.24 5.95
CA GLU A 54 0.18 8.65 5.36
C GLU A 54 1.13 7.46 5.23
N HIS A 55 1.19 6.65 6.28
CA HIS A 55 1.99 5.45 6.29
C HIS A 55 1.47 4.44 5.28
N ALA A 56 0.16 4.18 5.21
CA ALA A 56 -0.46 3.30 4.23
C ALA A 56 -0.21 3.74 2.78
N CYS A 57 -0.22 5.05 2.49
CA CYS A 57 0.10 5.58 1.17
C CYS A 57 1.47 5.15 0.67
N LYS A 58 2.45 4.99 1.57
CA LYS A 58 3.81 4.55 1.21
C LYS A 58 3.83 3.10 0.71
N PHE A 59 2.86 2.26 1.07
CA PHE A 59 2.84 0.86 0.66
C PHE A 59 2.12 0.63 -0.67
N LEU A 60 1.58 1.70 -1.26
CA LEU A 60 0.97 1.61 -2.58
C LEU A 60 2.07 1.53 -3.65
N PRO A 61 1.80 0.87 -4.79
CA PRO A 61 2.69 0.97 -5.95
C PRO A 61 3.01 2.42 -6.30
N HIS A 62 4.25 2.70 -6.71
CA HIS A 62 4.79 4.05 -6.95
C HIS A 62 3.88 4.97 -7.78
N LYS A 63 3.13 4.42 -8.75
CA LYS A 63 2.16 5.18 -9.57
C LYS A 63 1.01 5.82 -8.77
N TRP A 64 0.72 5.32 -7.58
CA TRP A 64 -0.42 5.72 -6.76
C TRP A 64 -0.02 6.53 -5.53
N THR A 65 1.19 6.33 -5.01
CA THR A 65 1.71 7.00 -3.81
C THR A 65 1.51 8.51 -3.81
N PRO A 66 1.87 9.27 -4.88
CA PRO A 66 1.71 10.72 -4.88
C PRO A 66 0.23 11.15 -4.81
N THR A 67 -0.66 10.39 -5.46
CA THR A 67 -2.09 10.68 -5.42
C THR A 67 -2.64 10.42 -4.02
N CYS A 68 -2.29 9.29 -3.41
CA CYS A 68 -2.70 8.96 -2.04
C CYS A 68 -2.22 10.03 -1.04
N GLN A 69 -0.94 10.40 -1.09
CA GLN A 69 -0.37 11.44 -0.24
C GLN A 69 -1.13 12.76 -0.41
N THR A 70 -1.40 13.18 -1.65
CA THR A 70 -2.20 14.37 -1.91
C THR A 70 -3.59 14.28 -1.27
N VAL A 71 -4.25 13.12 -1.31
CA VAL A 71 -5.57 12.96 -0.66
C VAL A 71 -5.46 13.11 0.85
N VAL A 72 -4.50 12.45 1.47
CA VAL A 72 -4.33 12.47 2.93
C VAL A 72 -3.90 13.85 3.41
N ASP A 73 -2.90 14.46 2.76
CA ASP A 73 -2.32 15.73 3.18
C ASP A 73 -3.30 16.90 3.00
N VAL A 74 -4.06 16.91 1.91
CA VAL A 74 -4.97 18.01 1.58
C VAL A 74 -6.36 17.81 2.17
N TYR A 75 -6.86 16.58 2.15
CA TYR A 75 -8.26 16.29 2.49
C TYR A 75 -8.43 15.39 3.71
N GLY A 76 -7.37 14.84 4.31
CA GLY A 76 -7.47 13.85 5.39
C GLY A 76 -8.33 14.30 6.57
N LEU A 77 -8.11 15.53 7.07
CA LEU A 77 -8.93 16.09 8.16
C LEU A 77 -10.39 16.31 7.76
N THR A 78 -10.63 16.81 6.56
CA THR A 78 -11.98 17.00 6.01
C THR A 78 -12.70 15.66 5.87
N ILE A 79 -12.04 14.66 5.29
CA ILE A 79 -12.54 13.30 5.14
C ILE A 79 -12.93 12.73 6.50
N ILE A 80 -12.06 12.81 7.51
CA ILE A 80 -12.35 12.30 8.87
C ILE A 80 -13.58 13.01 9.46
N SER A 81 -13.64 14.34 9.37
CA SER A 81 -14.78 15.10 9.87
C SER A 81 -16.09 14.71 9.19
N GLN A 82 -16.07 14.49 7.88
CA GLN A 82 -17.27 14.12 7.12
C GLN A 82 -17.71 12.69 7.37
N ILE A 83 -16.78 11.75 7.58
CA ILE A 83 -17.11 10.39 8.02
C ILE A 83 -17.82 10.43 9.39
N ILE A 84 -17.32 11.24 10.33
CA ILE A 84 -17.95 11.42 11.65
C ILE A 84 -19.36 12.02 11.52
N ASN A 85 -19.57 12.89 10.54
CA ASN A 85 -20.90 13.43 10.20
C ASN A 85 -21.77 12.47 9.36
N HIS A 86 -21.38 11.20 9.25
CA HIS A 86 -22.10 10.14 8.55
C HIS A 86 -22.30 10.37 7.04
N GLU A 87 -21.40 11.13 6.41
CA GLU A 87 -21.42 11.26 4.94
C GLU A 87 -20.89 10.00 4.26
N THR A 88 -21.45 9.67 3.08
CA THR A 88 -21.04 8.49 2.32
C THR A 88 -19.75 8.74 1.53
N PRO A 89 -18.96 7.69 1.24
CA PRO A 89 -17.73 7.84 0.46
C PRO A 89 -17.92 8.53 -0.89
N ASP A 90 -18.99 8.17 -1.61
CA ASP A 90 -19.34 8.79 -2.91
C ASP A 90 -19.62 10.30 -2.76
N THR A 91 -20.36 10.70 -1.72
CA THR A 91 -20.66 12.11 -1.45
C THR A 91 -19.40 12.90 -1.15
N ILE A 92 -18.57 12.40 -0.22
CA ILE A 92 -17.31 13.04 0.18
C ILE A 92 -16.39 13.20 -1.04
N CYS A 93 -16.18 12.11 -1.81
CA CYS A 93 -15.29 12.16 -2.98
C CYS A 93 -15.78 13.09 -4.09
N LYS A 94 -17.09 13.27 -4.24
CA LYS A 94 -17.67 14.27 -5.16
C LYS A 94 -17.47 15.69 -4.65
N GLN A 95 -17.61 15.94 -3.35
CA GLN A 95 -17.43 17.26 -2.75
C GLN A 95 -15.97 17.74 -2.88
N ILE A 96 -15.00 16.85 -2.67
CA ILE A 96 -13.57 17.14 -2.90
C ILE A 96 -13.16 17.01 -4.38
N LYS A 97 -14.13 16.84 -5.28
CA LYS A 97 -13.97 16.83 -6.75
C LYS A 97 -13.03 15.73 -7.27
N MET A 98 -12.88 14.65 -6.52
CA MET A 98 -12.11 13.48 -6.93
C MET A 98 -12.95 12.47 -7.71
N CYS A 99 -14.27 12.45 -7.48
CA CYS A 99 -15.22 11.67 -8.28
C CYS A 99 -16.09 12.59 -9.16
N PRO A 100 -16.50 12.13 -10.36
CA PRO A 100 -17.44 12.87 -11.20
C PRO A 100 -18.81 12.99 -10.53
N LYS A 101 -19.49 14.13 -10.76
CA LYS A 101 -20.83 14.40 -10.21
C LYS A 101 -21.87 13.38 -10.68
N ASN A 102 -21.77 12.97 -11.94
CA ASN A 102 -22.62 11.95 -12.54
C ASN A 102 -21.83 10.65 -12.61
N LYS A 103 -22.36 9.63 -11.94
CA LYS A 103 -21.90 8.25 -12.10
C LYS A 103 -22.39 7.79 -13.47
N LEU A 104 -21.64 8.10 -14.54
CA LEU A 104 -21.79 7.29 -15.76
C LEU A 104 -21.61 5.85 -15.32
N ILE A 105 -22.62 5.03 -15.64
CA ILE A 105 -22.80 3.66 -15.17
C ILE A 105 -21.43 2.98 -15.14
N ARG A 106 -20.91 2.72 -13.93
CA ARG A 106 -19.86 1.72 -13.73
C ARG A 106 -20.53 0.41 -14.13
N THR A 107 -20.35 -0.04 -15.36
CA THR A 107 -20.66 -1.42 -15.73
C THR A 107 -19.95 -2.31 -14.73
N GLU A 108 -20.63 -3.30 -14.17
CA GLU A 108 -20.11 -4.22 -13.14
C GLU A 108 -18.94 -5.12 -13.62
N GLU A 109 -18.30 -4.80 -14.74
CA GLU A 109 -17.12 -5.45 -15.27
C GLU A 109 -15.93 -4.48 -15.27
N GLU A 110 -15.43 -4.21 -14.08
CA GLU A 110 -14.02 -3.98 -13.71
C GLU A 110 -14.04 -3.47 -12.26
N LYS A 111 -13.90 -4.39 -11.30
CA LYS A 111 -13.60 -4.00 -9.92
C LYS A 111 -12.26 -3.24 -9.93
N PRO A 112 -12.14 -2.09 -9.25
CA PRO A 112 -10.87 -1.39 -9.08
C PRO A 112 -9.79 -2.38 -8.62
N ALA A 113 -8.72 -2.56 -9.38
CA ALA A 113 -7.64 -3.48 -9.01
C ALA A 113 -7.05 -3.16 -7.61
N MET A 114 -7.19 -1.91 -7.14
CA MET A 114 -6.78 -1.47 -5.80
C MET A 114 -7.72 -1.94 -4.67
N LEU A 115 -9.02 -2.14 -4.96
CA LEU A 115 -10.00 -2.67 -4.01
C LEU A 115 -10.07 -4.22 -4.04
N GLY A 116 -9.20 -4.86 -4.83
CA GLY A 116 -9.09 -6.31 -4.95
C GLY A 116 -8.59 -7.03 -3.70
N PHE A 117 -8.13 -6.29 -2.68
CA PHE A 117 -7.97 -6.85 -1.34
C PHE A 117 -9.35 -6.99 -0.70
N HIS A 118 -9.93 -8.17 -0.84
CA HIS A 118 -11.23 -8.55 -0.30
C HIS A 118 -11.32 -8.24 1.21
N TRP A 119 -11.94 -7.11 1.59
CA TRP A 119 -12.28 -6.79 2.99
C TRP A 119 -13.54 -7.56 3.40
N LYS A 120 -13.44 -8.88 3.48
CA LYS A 120 -14.41 -9.71 4.21
C LYS A 120 -13.78 -10.07 5.54
N HIS A 121 -14.22 -9.35 6.58
CA HIS A 121 -13.93 -9.54 8.01
C HIS A 121 -12.50 -9.18 8.48
N HIS A 122 -12.32 -7.94 8.95
CA HIS A 122 -11.18 -7.60 9.80
C HIS A 122 -11.65 -6.88 11.07
N HIS A 123 -11.78 -7.66 12.15
CA HIS A 123 -11.76 -7.16 13.52
C HIS A 123 -10.34 -6.65 13.82
N GLY A 124 -10.19 -5.36 14.15
CA GLY A 124 -9.14 -4.82 15.02
C GLY A 124 -7.66 -5.12 14.72
N HIS A 125 -7.25 -5.24 13.46
CA HIS A 125 -5.83 -5.40 13.13
C HIS A 125 -5.33 -4.25 12.26
N ASN A 126 -4.22 -3.63 12.68
CA ASN A 126 -3.46 -2.67 11.86
C ASN A 126 -3.00 -3.38 10.56
N PRO A 127 -3.48 -2.95 9.37
CA PRO A 127 -3.11 -3.56 8.08
C PRO A 127 -1.60 -3.55 7.82
N LEU A 128 -0.89 -2.55 8.38
CA LEU A 128 0.55 -2.40 8.27
C LEU A 128 1.28 -3.50 9.03
N LYS A 129 0.84 -3.80 10.26
CA LYS A 129 1.44 -4.86 11.07
C LYS A 129 1.30 -6.25 10.43
N LYS A 130 0.20 -6.49 9.72
CA LYS A 130 -0.01 -7.72 8.93
C LYS A 130 0.94 -7.79 7.72
N PHE A 131 1.31 -6.65 7.16
CA PHE A 131 2.27 -6.59 6.07
C PHE A 131 3.71 -6.79 6.57
N GLU A 132 4.09 -6.09 7.64
CA GLU A 132 5.38 -6.24 8.33
C GLU A 132 5.64 -7.69 8.75
N CYS A 133 4.64 -8.35 9.32
CA CYS A 133 4.74 -9.74 9.72
C CYS A 133 4.95 -10.68 8.52
N ARG A 134 4.27 -10.43 7.39
CA ARG A 134 4.46 -11.23 6.15
C ARG A 134 5.83 -10.99 5.51
N ALA A 135 6.29 -9.74 5.48
CA ALA A 135 7.61 -9.40 4.96
C ALA A 135 8.71 -10.05 5.80
N CYS A 136 8.58 -9.98 7.13
CA CYS A 136 9.49 -10.66 8.04
C CYS A 136 9.50 -12.17 7.85
N ASP A 137 8.33 -12.81 7.85
CA ASP A 137 8.21 -14.27 7.74
C ASP A 137 8.83 -14.77 6.43
N TYR A 138 8.59 -14.07 5.32
CA TYR A 138 9.22 -14.39 4.03
C TYR A 138 10.74 -14.25 4.06
N ALA A 139 11.25 -13.13 4.58
CA ALA A 139 12.69 -12.85 4.66
C ALA A 139 13.40 -13.89 5.55
N VAL A 140 12.86 -14.19 6.74
CA VAL A 140 13.44 -15.14 7.68
C VAL A 140 13.37 -16.57 7.16
N LYS A 141 12.26 -17.00 6.53
CA LYS A 141 12.17 -18.32 5.87
C LYS A 141 13.16 -18.47 4.72
N SER A 142 13.36 -17.40 3.94
CA SER A 142 14.34 -17.39 2.86
C SER A 142 15.77 -17.49 3.40
N ALA A 143 16.07 -16.78 4.50
CA ALA A 143 17.35 -16.85 5.18
C ALA A 143 17.61 -18.23 5.82
N GLU A 144 16.60 -18.84 6.44
CA GLU A 144 16.71 -20.10 7.19
C GLU A 144 17.41 -21.20 6.39
N LYS A 145 16.99 -21.42 5.14
CA LYS A 145 17.59 -22.42 4.25
C LYS A 145 19.10 -22.21 4.06
N HIS A 146 19.52 -20.95 3.92
CA HIS A 146 20.92 -20.58 3.72
C HIS A 146 21.72 -20.69 5.02
N ILE A 147 21.13 -20.28 6.15
CA ILE A 147 21.74 -20.37 7.48
C ILE A 147 22.02 -21.83 7.85
N LEU A 148 21.03 -22.71 7.65
CA LEU A 148 21.14 -24.14 7.98
C LEU A 148 22.12 -24.88 7.04
N SER A 149 22.39 -24.34 5.85
CA SER A 149 23.41 -24.87 4.95
C SER A 149 24.85 -24.50 5.35
N GLY A 150 25.04 -23.76 6.44
CA GLY A 150 26.36 -23.37 6.96
C GLY A 150 26.98 -22.15 6.29
N GLN A 151 26.21 -21.38 5.51
CA GLN A 151 26.70 -20.13 4.92
C GLN A 151 27.00 -19.09 6.01
N ASN A 152 27.96 -18.20 5.71
CA ASN A 152 28.27 -17.09 6.59
C ASN A 152 27.19 -15.99 6.49
N THR A 153 27.12 -15.10 7.49
CA THR A 153 26.12 -14.04 7.55
C THR A 153 26.11 -13.14 6.33
N ALA A 154 27.27 -12.81 5.76
CA ALA A 154 27.37 -11.90 4.62
C ALA A 154 26.78 -12.50 3.33
N ASP A 155 26.91 -13.82 3.15
CA ASP A 155 26.30 -14.54 2.02
C ASP A 155 24.78 -14.65 2.19
N VAL A 156 24.31 -14.90 3.43
CA VAL A 156 22.88 -14.89 3.77
C VAL A 156 22.28 -13.50 3.51
N GLU A 157 22.95 -12.45 3.97
CA GLU A 157 22.54 -11.06 3.76
C GLU A 157 22.40 -10.75 2.26
N ARG A 158 23.44 -11.07 1.48
CA ARG A 158 23.44 -10.85 0.03
C ARG A 158 22.32 -11.59 -0.69
N TYR A 159 22.07 -12.85 -0.33
CA TYR A 159 21.01 -13.65 -0.94
C TYR A 159 19.64 -13.04 -0.66
N VAL A 160 19.33 -12.71 0.59
CA VAL A 160 18.02 -12.15 0.91
C VAL A 160 17.87 -10.74 0.33
N ASP A 161 18.95 -9.96 0.26
CA ASP A 161 18.95 -8.66 -0.43
C ASP A 161 18.60 -8.78 -1.92
N GLN A 162 19.02 -9.86 -2.58
CA GLN A 162 18.65 -10.15 -3.96
C GLN A 162 17.17 -10.49 -4.08
N GLU A 163 16.66 -11.37 -3.21
CA GLU A 163 15.24 -11.71 -3.14
C GLU A 163 14.36 -10.50 -2.82
N CYS A 164 14.83 -9.56 -1.98
CA CYS A 164 14.12 -8.32 -1.72
C CYS A 164 13.84 -7.50 -2.99
N ASN A 165 14.65 -7.63 -4.05
CA ASN A 165 14.42 -6.92 -5.31
C ASN A 165 13.30 -7.53 -6.17
N ASN A 166 12.83 -8.74 -5.83
CA ASN A 166 11.73 -9.39 -6.54
C ASN A 166 10.34 -8.82 -6.16
N PHE A 167 10.25 -7.95 -5.16
CA PHE A 167 8.98 -7.31 -4.81
C PHE A 167 8.55 -6.26 -5.83
N GLU A 168 7.27 -6.29 -6.21
CA GLU A 168 6.66 -5.33 -7.14
C GLU A 168 6.42 -3.94 -6.51
N ILE A 169 6.52 -3.84 -5.18
CA ILE A 169 6.25 -2.62 -4.40
C ILE A 169 7.58 -2.06 -3.91
N HIS A 170 7.96 -0.86 -4.36
CA HIS A 170 9.23 -0.22 -4.01
C HIS A 170 9.45 -0.13 -2.49
N GLU A 171 8.42 0.19 -1.73
CA GLU A 171 8.51 0.28 -0.28
C GLU A 171 8.61 -1.10 0.38
N ALA A 172 8.10 -2.16 -0.24
CA ALA A 172 8.35 -3.52 0.21
C ALA A 172 9.82 -3.92 0.02
N ILE A 173 10.44 -3.50 -1.10
CA ILE A 173 11.89 -3.67 -1.32
C ILE A 173 12.66 -2.94 -0.22
N HIS A 174 12.32 -1.67 0.04
CA HIS A 174 12.99 -0.87 1.07
C HIS A 174 12.87 -1.48 2.46
N ILE A 175 11.67 -1.94 2.85
CA ILE A 175 11.43 -2.57 4.15
C ILE A 175 12.18 -3.90 4.26
N CYS A 176 12.13 -4.74 3.23
CA CYS A 176 12.87 -6.02 3.22
C CYS A 176 14.37 -5.79 3.41
N LYS A 177 14.96 -4.88 2.64
CA LYS A 177 16.38 -4.51 2.77
C LYS A 177 16.71 -3.95 4.14
N LYS A 178 15.87 -3.06 4.68
CA LYS A 178 16.04 -2.51 6.03
C LYS A 178 16.05 -3.62 7.09
N VAL A 179 15.10 -4.55 7.03
CA VAL A 179 15.03 -5.69 7.96
C VAL A 179 16.30 -6.52 7.90
N ILE A 180 16.78 -6.82 6.69
CA ILE A 180 18.00 -7.60 6.50
C ILE A 180 19.23 -6.86 7.00
N HIS A 181 19.47 -5.62 6.58
CA HIS A 181 20.64 -4.84 7.00
C HIS A 181 20.68 -4.58 8.51
N GLU A 182 19.53 -4.34 9.15
CA GLU A 182 19.47 -4.04 10.60
C GLU A 182 19.43 -5.31 11.46
N SER A 183 18.92 -6.42 10.93
CA SER A 183 18.56 -7.59 11.75
C SER A 183 19.19 -8.92 11.34
N VAL A 184 19.93 -9.01 10.22
CA VAL A 184 20.50 -10.28 9.73
C VAL A 184 21.34 -11.00 10.78
N ASN A 185 22.18 -10.27 11.54
CA ASN A 185 22.98 -10.87 12.60
C ASN A 185 22.13 -11.52 13.71
N LYS A 186 21.02 -10.86 14.08
CA LYS A 186 20.08 -11.38 15.09
C LYS A 186 19.34 -12.60 14.53
N ILE A 187 18.86 -12.51 13.28
CA ILE A 187 18.17 -13.61 12.60
C ILE A 187 19.07 -14.85 12.53
N VAL A 188 20.32 -14.71 12.05
CA VAL A 188 21.29 -15.81 11.98
C VAL A 188 21.53 -16.43 13.35
N THR A 189 21.64 -15.60 14.40
CA THR A 189 21.89 -16.07 15.76
C THR A 189 20.72 -16.90 16.30
N GLU A 190 19.48 -16.44 16.13
CA GLU A 190 18.30 -17.14 16.65
C GLU A 190 17.98 -18.40 15.83
N ILE A 191 18.10 -18.37 14.50
CA ILE A 191 17.92 -19.57 13.67
C ILE A 191 18.96 -20.65 14.01
N LYS A 192 20.23 -20.27 14.27
CA LYS A 192 21.25 -21.24 14.75
C LYS A 192 20.92 -21.87 16.10
N LYS A 193 20.06 -21.23 16.91
CA LYS A 193 19.53 -21.79 18.16
C LYS A 193 18.30 -22.69 17.93
N HIS A 194 17.95 -22.98 16.68
CA HIS A 194 16.76 -23.75 16.28
C HIS A 194 15.44 -23.03 16.57
N GLU A 195 15.44 -21.69 16.59
CA GLU A 195 14.21 -20.91 16.66
C GLU A 195 13.46 -20.93 15.32
N THR A 196 12.13 -20.83 15.35
CA THR A 196 11.32 -20.83 14.12
C THR A 196 11.23 -19.43 13.50
N PRO A 197 11.09 -19.31 12.16
CA PRO A 197 10.92 -18.01 11.51
C PRO A 197 9.80 -17.14 12.09
N GLY A 198 8.66 -17.76 12.42
CA GLY A 198 7.53 -17.05 13.02
C GLY A 198 7.86 -16.47 14.41
N ASN A 199 8.60 -17.22 15.24
CA ASN A 199 9.01 -16.76 16.55
C ASN A 199 10.11 -15.69 16.46
N VAL A 200 11.03 -15.78 15.50
CA VAL A 200 11.99 -14.70 15.23
C VAL A 200 11.23 -13.40 14.90
N CYS A 201 10.23 -13.49 14.02
CA CYS A 201 9.44 -12.32 13.66
C CYS A 201 8.60 -11.75 14.82
N LYS A 202 8.07 -12.61 15.68
CA LYS A 202 7.21 -12.23 16.81
C LYS A 202 7.97 -11.74 18.04
N HIS A 203 9.03 -12.45 18.41
CA HIS A 203 9.72 -12.29 19.70
C HIS A 203 11.06 -11.58 19.58
N THR A 204 11.72 -11.64 18.41
CA THR A 204 13.03 -11.00 18.21
C THR A 204 12.91 -9.68 17.46
N LEU A 205 12.10 -9.65 16.39
CA LEU A 205 11.97 -8.49 15.51
C LEU A 205 10.73 -7.65 15.80
N HIS A 206 9.75 -8.21 16.53
CA HIS A 206 8.49 -7.56 16.87
C HIS A 206 7.72 -6.99 15.66
N MET A 207 7.89 -7.65 14.51
CA MET A 207 7.19 -7.34 13.25
C MET A 207 5.88 -8.12 13.13
N CYS A 208 5.71 -9.13 14.00
CA CYS A 208 4.45 -9.77 14.38
C CYS A 208 4.25 -9.48 15.90
#